data_AF-A0A2G6C194-F1
#
_entry.id   AF-A0A2G6C194-F1
#
_cell.length_a   1.000
_cell.length_b   1.000
_cell.length_c   1.000
_cell.angle_alpha   90.00
_cell.angle_beta   90.00
_cell.angle_gamma   90.00
#
_symmetry.space_group_name_H-M   'P 1'
#
loop_
_entity.id
_entity.type
_entity.pdbx_description
1 polymer ?
#
loop_
_entity_poly.entity_id
_entity_poly.type
_entity_poly.pdbx_seq_one_letter_code
_entity_poly.pdbx_strand_id
1 'polypeptide(L)'
;MRERTRRIVAGMILIGVACGVLFVQTASYDIPPPPPPGDAASISRQSAAAMLETLQVKGRSARTHYDRAQFGDGWQRQGICDTRNIILARDLVDEVVNSDCRVLSGELHDPYSGQTISFVRGASTSDAVQIDHVVALGDAWQKGASQWPRARRIAFANDPLELLAVDGQANQRKGAGDAATWLPPNKSFRCQYIARQIAIKARYQLWVTAAEKQAMQRVLGKCPGQTAPMAES
;
A
#
# COMPACT_ATOMS: atom_id res chain seq x y z
N MET A 1 -21.49 65.77 44.66
CA MET A 1 -21.36 65.30 46.05
C MET A 1 -22.40 64.20 46.25
N ARG A 2 -21.98 62.93 46.40
CA ARG A 2 -22.08 62.11 47.62
C ARG A 2 -23.53 61.94 48.12
N GLU A 3 -24.08 60.76 48.43
CA GLU A 3 -23.60 59.39 48.52
C GLU A 3 -24.82 58.44 48.68
N ARG A 4 -24.66 57.18 48.25
CA ARG A 4 -25.15 55.89 48.83
C ARG A 4 -26.49 55.93 49.61
N THR A 5 -27.47 55.07 49.31
CA THR A 5 -27.44 53.66 49.73
C THR A 5 -28.66 52.94 49.14
N ARG A 6 -28.48 51.86 48.35
CA ARG A 6 -29.59 50.97 47.96
C ARG A 6 -29.35 49.60 48.58
N ARG A 7 -30.19 49.27 49.57
CA ARG A 7 -30.27 47.96 50.22
C ARG A 7 -30.88 46.96 49.22
N ILE A 8 -30.18 45.86 48.96
CA ILE A 8 -30.68 44.72 48.18
C ILE A 8 -31.35 43.77 49.17
N VAL A 9 -32.66 43.54 49.00
CA VAL A 9 -33.41 42.51 49.75
C VAL A 9 -33.33 41.21 48.95
N ALA A 10 -32.80 40.17 49.58
CA ALA A 10 -32.71 38.82 49.02
C ALA A 10 -34.10 38.14 49.07
N GLY A 11 -34.62 37.74 47.91
CA GLY A 11 -35.79 36.89 47.80
C GLY A 11 -35.39 35.41 47.74
N MET A 12 -35.74 34.64 48.77
CA MET A 12 -35.64 33.17 48.76
C MET A 12 -36.79 32.58 47.95
N ILE A 13 -36.47 31.87 46.87
CA ILE A 13 -37.42 31.06 46.09
C ILE A 13 -37.36 29.63 46.62
N LEU A 14 -38.45 29.17 47.24
CA LEU A 14 -38.70 27.77 47.58
C LEU A 14 -39.10 27.01 46.31
N ILE A 15 -38.28 26.05 45.88
CA ILE A 15 -38.64 25.09 44.82
C ILE A 15 -38.92 23.75 45.49
N GLY A 16 -40.18 23.32 45.43
CA GLY A 16 -40.64 22.03 45.93
C GLY A 16 -40.11 20.88 45.06
N VAL A 17 -39.49 19.89 45.69
CA VAL A 17 -39.05 18.65 45.04
C VAL A 17 -40.20 17.67 45.00
N ALA A 18 -40.80 17.48 43.82
CA ALA A 18 -41.73 16.39 43.56
C ALA A 18 -40.94 15.16 43.09
N CYS A 19 -40.92 14.09 43.90
CA CYS A 19 -40.40 12.78 43.51
C CYS A 19 -41.37 12.11 42.52
N GLY A 20 -41.08 12.22 41.22
CA GLY A 20 -41.72 11.42 40.18
C GLY A 20 -41.01 10.09 40.03
N VAL A 21 -41.66 8.99 40.40
CA VAL A 21 -41.19 7.63 40.11
C VAL A 21 -41.46 7.35 38.63
N LEU A 22 -40.41 7.38 37.81
CA LEU A 22 -40.49 7.02 36.39
C LEU A 22 -40.46 5.49 36.25
N PHE A 23 -41.59 4.90 35.89
CA PHE A 23 -41.66 3.54 35.37
C PHE A 23 -40.93 3.48 34.02
N VAL A 24 -39.78 2.82 33.99
CA VAL A 24 -39.08 2.51 32.73
C VAL A 24 -39.79 1.30 32.11
N GLN A 25 -40.64 1.54 31.12
CA GLN A 25 -41.15 0.48 30.26
C GLN A 25 -39.98 -0.07 29.44
N THR A 26 -39.57 -1.31 29.70
CA THR A 26 -38.64 -2.03 28.83
C THR A 26 -39.37 -2.42 27.56
N ALA A 27 -39.25 -1.60 26.52
CA ALA A 27 -39.63 -2.01 25.18
C ALA A 27 -38.68 -3.15 24.76
N SER A 28 -39.19 -4.37 24.69
CA SER A 28 -38.51 -5.49 24.06
C SER A 28 -38.33 -5.16 22.59
N TYR A 29 -37.13 -4.79 22.18
CA TYR A 29 -36.77 -4.74 20.77
C TYR A 29 -36.61 -6.19 20.30
N ASP A 30 -37.56 -6.67 19.49
CA ASP A 30 -37.37 -7.87 18.68
C ASP A 30 -36.23 -7.58 17.69
N ILE A 31 -35.03 -8.04 18.04
CA ILE A 31 -33.87 -8.00 17.14
C ILE A 31 -34.15 -9.04 16.05
N PRO A 32 -34.30 -8.66 14.76
CA PRO A 32 -34.44 -9.64 13.71
C PRO A 32 -33.21 -10.56 13.71
N PRO A 33 -33.38 -11.88 13.47
CA PRO A 33 -32.24 -12.78 13.39
C PRO A 33 -31.25 -12.24 12.35
N PRO A 34 -29.94 -12.40 12.56
CA PRO A 34 -28.95 -12.00 11.56
C PRO A 34 -29.34 -12.64 10.23
N PRO A 35 -29.21 -11.92 9.11
CA PRO A 35 -29.41 -12.53 7.81
C PRO A 35 -28.56 -13.81 7.74
N PRO A 36 -29.04 -14.88 7.06
CA PRO A 36 -28.18 -16.01 6.78
C PRO A 36 -26.88 -15.48 6.17
N PRO A 37 -25.72 -16.11 6.39
CA PRO A 37 -24.45 -15.63 5.84
C PRO A 37 -24.59 -15.52 4.31
N GLY A 38 -24.97 -14.34 3.86
CA GLY A 38 -25.23 -14.02 2.48
C GLY A 38 -23.93 -13.53 1.93
N ASP A 39 -23.28 -14.37 1.13
CA ASP A 39 -22.23 -14.04 0.15
C ASP A 39 -21.28 -12.87 0.50
N ALA A 40 -20.88 -12.74 1.77
CA ALA A 40 -19.72 -11.93 2.15
C ALA A 40 -18.42 -12.51 1.55
N ALA A 41 -18.50 -13.67 0.90
CA ALA A 41 -17.46 -14.27 0.06
C ALA A 41 -17.40 -13.70 -1.37
N SER A 42 -18.27 -12.76 -1.76
CA SER A 42 -18.30 -12.18 -3.12
C SER A 42 -17.93 -10.71 -3.22
N ILE A 43 -17.06 -10.17 -2.34
CA ILE A 43 -16.11 -9.17 -2.83
C ILE A 43 -15.15 -9.96 -3.72
N SER A 44 -15.52 -10.13 -4.99
CA SER A 44 -14.77 -10.95 -5.92
C SER A 44 -13.32 -10.46 -5.90
N ARG A 45 -12.37 -11.29 -5.47
CA ARG A 45 -10.97 -11.05 -5.79
C ARG A 45 -10.91 -10.89 -7.30
N GLN A 46 -10.77 -9.65 -7.77
CA GLN A 46 -10.88 -9.37 -9.20
C GLN A 46 -9.72 -10.11 -9.88
N SER A 47 -10.04 -10.87 -10.93
CA SER A 47 -8.98 -11.58 -11.65
C SER A 47 -8.01 -10.54 -12.22
N ALA A 48 -6.71 -10.83 -12.15
CA ALA A 48 -5.69 -9.93 -12.69
C ALA A 48 -5.91 -9.71 -14.19
N ALA A 49 -6.41 -10.73 -14.91
CA ALA A 49 -6.75 -10.61 -16.32
C ALA A 49 -7.90 -9.63 -16.56
N ALA A 50 -8.98 -9.68 -15.77
CA ALA A 50 -10.09 -8.74 -15.88
C ALA A 50 -9.64 -7.31 -15.55
N MET A 51 -8.80 -7.14 -14.51
CA MET A 51 -8.26 -5.83 -14.16
C MET A 51 -7.33 -5.27 -15.25
N LEU A 52 -6.52 -6.11 -15.89
CA LEU A 52 -5.65 -5.72 -17.01
C LEU A 52 -6.46 -5.13 -18.18
N GLU A 53 -7.67 -5.62 -18.43
CA GLU A 53 -8.52 -5.09 -19.49
C GLU A 53 -9.05 -3.68 -19.20
N THR A 54 -9.01 -3.23 -17.94
CA THR A 54 -9.40 -1.86 -17.57
C THR A 54 -8.26 -0.84 -17.74
N LEU A 55 -7.00 -1.31 -17.87
CA LEU A 55 -5.85 -0.43 -18.01
C LEU A 55 -5.84 0.23 -19.39
N GLN A 56 -5.63 1.55 -19.41
CA GLN A 56 -5.43 2.28 -20.65
C GLN A 56 -4.18 1.77 -21.38
N VAL A 57 -4.25 1.69 -22.71
CA VAL A 57 -3.11 1.33 -23.56
C VAL A 57 -2.64 2.56 -24.32
N LYS A 58 -1.39 2.98 -24.11
CA LYS A 58 -0.77 4.13 -24.81
C LYS A 58 0.73 3.89 -25.02
N GLY A 59 1.37 4.69 -25.88
CA GLY A 59 2.83 4.70 -26.02
C GLY A 59 3.54 5.17 -24.74
N ARG A 60 4.87 4.96 -24.65
CA ARG A 60 5.68 5.57 -23.58
C ARG A 60 5.79 7.06 -23.85
N SER A 61 5.53 7.89 -22.84
CA SER A 61 5.87 9.31 -22.90
C SER A 61 7.39 9.50 -22.78
N ALA A 62 7.85 10.71 -23.12
CA ALA A 62 9.24 11.08 -22.96
C ALA A 62 9.70 10.95 -21.49
N ARG A 63 10.97 10.58 -21.31
CA ARG A 63 11.62 10.51 -19.99
C ARG A 63 12.29 11.84 -19.61
N THR A 64 12.01 12.91 -20.34
CA THR A 64 12.55 14.24 -20.09
C THR A 64 12.21 14.71 -18.68
N HIS A 65 13.18 15.37 -18.04
CA HIS A 65 13.08 15.89 -16.67
C HIS A 65 12.79 14.85 -15.57
N TYR A 66 12.94 13.56 -15.87
CA TYR A 66 12.86 12.54 -14.84
C TYR A 66 14.07 12.66 -13.89
N ASP A 67 13.78 12.82 -12.61
CA ASP A 67 14.71 12.64 -11.51
C ASP A 67 14.02 11.77 -10.45
N ARG A 68 14.76 10.85 -9.83
CA ARG A 68 14.22 9.98 -8.77
C ARG A 68 13.72 10.81 -7.57
N ALA A 69 14.34 11.94 -7.26
CA ALA A 69 13.93 12.86 -6.19
C ALA A 69 12.53 13.46 -6.40
N GLN A 70 11.97 13.38 -7.61
CA GLN A 70 10.57 13.72 -7.87
C GLN A 70 9.58 12.82 -7.12
N PHE A 71 10.02 11.64 -6.68
CA PHE A 71 9.26 10.68 -5.89
C PHE A 71 9.53 10.78 -4.39
N GLY A 72 10.27 11.80 -3.95
CA GLY A 72 10.62 12.03 -2.56
C GLY A 72 12.08 11.73 -2.26
N ASP A 73 12.49 12.09 -1.04
CA ASP A 73 13.88 12.11 -0.60
C ASP A 73 14.29 10.79 0.11
N GLY A 74 13.59 9.70 -0.23
CA GLY A 74 13.79 8.37 0.35
C GLY A 74 12.51 7.77 0.92
N TRP A 75 12.68 6.97 1.97
CA TRP A 75 11.61 6.23 2.63
C TRP A 75 10.89 7.10 3.65
N GLN A 76 9.57 7.20 3.53
CA GLN A 76 8.73 7.91 4.50
C GLN A 76 8.78 7.21 5.86
N ARG A 77 8.59 7.99 6.94
CA ARG A 77 8.49 7.44 8.29
C ARG A 77 7.04 7.27 8.69
N GLN A 78 6.73 6.13 9.29
CA GLN A 78 5.46 5.81 9.92
C GLN A 78 5.75 5.43 11.38
N GLY A 79 5.47 6.36 12.30
CA GLY A 79 5.95 6.25 13.68
C GLY A 79 7.48 6.21 13.73
N ILE A 80 8.03 5.21 14.43
CA ILE A 80 9.48 5.04 14.57
C ILE A 80 10.13 4.40 13.34
N CYS A 81 9.39 3.69 12.50
CA CYS A 81 9.91 2.94 11.37
C CYS A 81 9.93 3.79 10.09
N ASP A 82 10.91 3.56 9.21
CA ASP A 82 10.80 3.99 7.81
C ASP A 82 10.21 2.89 6.93
N THR A 83 9.69 3.25 5.76
CA THR A 83 9.08 2.31 4.81
C THR A 83 10.03 1.16 4.47
N ARG A 84 11.34 1.40 4.35
CA ARG A 84 12.29 0.32 4.03
C ARG A 84 12.29 -0.75 5.12
N ASN A 85 12.36 -0.36 6.38
CA ASN A 85 12.38 -1.32 7.48
C ASN A 85 11.03 -1.98 7.69
N ILE A 86 9.92 -1.30 7.39
CA ILE A 86 8.58 -1.92 7.35
C ILE A 86 8.55 -3.04 6.30
N ILE A 87 9.06 -2.79 5.09
CA ILE A 87 9.07 -3.80 4.02
C ILE A 87 10.06 -4.94 4.32
N LEU A 88 11.24 -4.63 4.86
CA LEU A 88 12.18 -5.67 5.29
C LEU A 88 11.56 -6.57 6.37
N ALA A 89 10.92 -6.00 7.40
CA ALA A 89 10.30 -6.79 8.45
C ALA A 89 9.10 -7.61 7.94
N ARG A 90 8.39 -7.12 6.92
CA ARG A 90 7.29 -7.85 6.28
C ARG A 90 7.78 -9.03 5.44
N ASP A 91 8.87 -8.86 4.70
CA ASP A 91 9.29 -9.79 3.65
C ASP A 91 10.41 -10.75 4.08
N LEU A 92 11.14 -10.44 5.15
CA LEU A 92 12.10 -11.36 5.74
C LEU A 92 11.41 -12.32 6.70
N VAL A 93 12.00 -13.49 6.88
CA VAL A 93 11.70 -14.40 8.00
C VAL A 93 12.85 -14.39 8.99
N ASP A 94 12.57 -14.76 10.24
CA ASP A 94 13.53 -14.77 11.35
C ASP A 94 14.30 -13.45 11.48
N GLU A 95 13.58 -12.34 11.27
CA GLU A 95 14.17 -11.01 11.29
C GLU A 95 14.52 -10.55 12.70
N VAL A 96 15.65 -9.87 12.81
CA VAL A 96 16.07 -9.21 14.06
C VAL A 96 15.88 -7.72 13.89
N VAL A 97 15.00 -7.11 14.70
CA VAL A 97 14.71 -5.68 14.67
C VAL A 97 15.17 -5.04 15.98
N ASN A 98 15.88 -3.90 15.88
CA ASN A 98 16.31 -3.16 17.07
C ASN A 98 15.21 -2.18 17.58
N SER A 99 15.46 -1.53 18.71
CA SER A 99 14.54 -0.56 19.33
C SER A 99 14.22 0.67 18.45
N ASP A 100 15.07 0.97 17.46
CA ASP A 100 14.88 2.07 16.51
C ASP A 100 14.10 1.63 15.25
N CYS A 101 13.49 0.44 15.27
CA CYS A 101 12.84 -0.18 14.13
C CYS A 101 13.76 -0.36 12.92
N ARG A 102 15.02 -0.70 13.16
CA ARG A 102 15.96 -1.09 12.11
C ARG A 102 16.07 -2.60 12.06
N VAL A 103 15.79 -3.17 10.89
CA VAL A 103 16.02 -4.59 10.62
C VAL A 103 17.53 -4.80 10.49
N LEU A 104 18.11 -5.59 11.39
CA LEU A 104 19.55 -5.88 11.48
C LEU A 104 19.93 -7.14 10.71
N SER A 105 19.06 -8.15 10.68
CA SER A 105 19.27 -9.39 9.94
C SER A 105 17.95 -10.11 9.68
N GLY A 106 17.98 -11.15 8.86
CA GLY A 106 16.87 -12.08 8.59
C GLY A 106 17.18 -12.91 7.35
N GLU A 107 16.27 -13.79 6.94
CA GLU A 107 16.37 -14.53 5.68
C GLU A 107 15.33 -14.05 4.68
N LEU A 108 15.78 -13.74 3.46
CA LEU A 108 14.89 -13.44 2.35
C LEU A 108 14.74 -14.67 1.48
N HIS A 109 13.52 -15.21 1.40
CA HIS A 109 13.16 -16.12 0.31
C HIS A 109 12.84 -15.27 -0.92
N ASP A 110 13.86 -14.93 -1.70
CA ASP A 110 13.79 -13.89 -2.72
C ASP A 110 12.82 -14.26 -3.85
N PRO A 111 11.74 -13.47 -4.06
CA PRO A 111 10.76 -13.78 -5.09
C PRO A 111 11.33 -13.64 -6.50
N TYR A 112 12.38 -12.84 -6.72
CA TYR A 112 12.88 -12.55 -8.07
C TYR A 112 13.80 -13.64 -8.63
N SER A 113 14.75 -14.10 -7.83
CA SER A 113 15.73 -15.13 -8.19
C SER A 113 15.31 -16.53 -7.76
N GLY A 114 14.43 -16.65 -6.75
CA GLY A 114 14.06 -17.91 -6.12
C GLY A 114 15.11 -18.46 -5.15
N GLN A 115 16.15 -17.67 -4.85
CA GLN A 115 17.19 -18.03 -3.90
C GLN A 115 16.79 -17.62 -2.47
N THR A 116 17.41 -18.25 -1.47
CA THR A 116 17.37 -17.73 -0.10
C THR A 116 18.62 -16.88 0.14
N ILE A 117 18.43 -15.67 0.66
CA ILE A 117 19.51 -14.70 0.91
C ILE A 117 19.51 -14.35 2.39
N SER A 118 20.59 -14.67 3.10
CA SER A 118 20.79 -14.21 4.47
C SER A 118 21.12 -12.72 4.45
N PHE A 119 20.17 -11.90 4.91
CA PHE A 119 20.35 -10.47 5.05
C PHE A 119 21.08 -10.19 6.36
N VAL A 120 22.15 -9.40 6.27
CA VAL A 120 22.82 -8.78 7.43
C VAL A 120 23.05 -7.33 7.09
N ARG A 121 22.60 -6.42 7.96
CA ARG A 121 22.82 -4.99 7.79
C ARG A 121 24.31 -4.67 7.90
N GLY A 122 24.82 -3.97 6.90
CA GLY A 122 26.20 -3.53 6.83
C GLY A 122 26.47 -2.70 5.57
N ALA A 123 27.57 -1.94 5.58
CA ALA A 123 27.88 -1.02 4.47
C ALA A 123 28.07 -1.75 3.13
N SER A 124 28.61 -2.98 3.14
CA SER A 124 28.85 -3.79 1.94
C SER A 124 27.82 -4.90 1.73
N THR A 125 26.97 -5.18 2.72
CA THR A 125 26.04 -6.32 2.71
C THR A 125 24.60 -5.90 2.50
N SER A 126 24.23 -4.66 2.86
CA SER A 126 22.84 -4.19 2.74
C SER A 126 22.33 -4.14 1.30
N ASP A 127 23.24 -4.04 0.32
CA ASP A 127 22.88 -3.99 -1.10
C ASP A 127 22.55 -5.36 -1.70
N ALA A 128 22.82 -6.46 -0.98
CA ALA A 128 22.39 -7.80 -1.38
C ALA A 128 20.85 -7.92 -1.37
N VAL A 129 20.18 -7.22 -0.45
CA VAL A 129 18.72 -7.11 -0.40
C VAL A 129 18.28 -5.66 -0.56
N GLN A 130 17.62 -5.39 -1.68
CA GLN A 130 17.08 -4.07 -2.01
C GLN A 130 15.56 -4.06 -1.86
N ILE A 131 15.00 -2.87 -1.62
CA ILE A 131 13.55 -2.67 -1.74
C ILE A 131 13.28 -2.17 -3.15
N ASP A 132 12.66 -3.02 -3.97
CA ASP A 132 12.27 -2.69 -5.33
C ASP A 132 10.92 -1.99 -5.38
N HIS A 133 10.80 -1.05 -6.30
CA HIS A 133 9.56 -0.52 -6.84
C HIS A 133 9.10 -1.45 -7.96
N VAL A 134 8.15 -2.35 -7.67
CA VAL A 134 7.64 -3.39 -8.58
C VAL A 134 7.23 -2.81 -9.94
N VAL A 135 6.64 -1.60 -9.96
CA VAL A 135 6.57 -0.73 -11.14
C VAL A 135 7.63 0.36 -11.01
N ALA A 136 8.76 0.17 -11.70
CA ALA A 136 9.90 1.06 -11.58
C ALA A 136 9.52 2.55 -11.73
N LEU A 137 10.03 3.42 -10.85
CA LEU A 137 9.67 4.85 -10.79
C LEU A 137 9.82 5.56 -12.15
N GLY A 138 10.87 5.21 -12.90
CA GLY A 138 11.10 5.76 -14.24
C GLY A 138 10.11 5.26 -15.30
N ASP A 139 9.60 4.03 -15.14
CA ASP A 139 8.50 3.53 -15.98
C ASP A 139 7.18 4.24 -15.64
N ALA A 140 6.89 4.37 -14.34
CA ALA A 140 5.72 5.11 -13.86
C ALA A 140 5.73 6.57 -14.37
N TRP A 141 6.89 7.24 -14.36
CA TRP A 141 7.04 8.59 -14.91
C TRP A 141 6.58 8.69 -16.37
N GLN A 142 7.06 7.77 -17.21
CA GLN A 142 6.71 7.72 -18.64
C GLN A 142 5.29 7.24 -18.91
N LYS A 143 4.59 6.74 -17.87
CA LYS A 143 3.26 6.12 -17.97
C LYS A 143 2.21 6.77 -17.09
N GLY A 144 2.45 8.01 -16.65
CA GLY A 144 1.45 8.88 -16.02
C GLY A 144 1.95 9.68 -14.83
N ALA A 145 2.98 9.21 -14.12
CA ALA A 145 3.42 9.83 -12.88
C ALA A 145 4.06 11.22 -13.04
N SER A 146 4.52 11.56 -14.26
CA SER A 146 5.01 12.90 -14.59
C SER A 146 3.95 14.00 -14.43
N GLN A 147 2.67 13.65 -14.57
CA GLN A 147 1.54 14.57 -14.47
C GLN A 147 0.99 14.68 -13.04
N TRP A 148 1.45 13.84 -12.12
CA TRP A 148 0.93 13.84 -10.76
C TRP A 148 1.46 15.02 -9.93
N PRO A 149 0.74 15.43 -8.88
CA PRO A 149 1.31 16.21 -7.80
C PRO A 149 2.45 15.43 -7.11
N ARG A 150 3.47 16.14 -6.57
CA ARG A 150 4.61 15.51 -5.86
C ARG A 150 4.14 14.58 -4.74
N ALA A 151 3.12 14.97 -3.97
CA ALA A 151 2.58 14.16 -2.88
C ALA A 151 2.10 12.77 -3.35
N ARG A 152 1.45 12.68 -4.52
CA ARG A 152 1.00 11.40 -5.10
C ARG A 152 2.17 10.54 -5.57
N ARG A 153 3.25 11.14 -6.08
CA ARG A 153 4.50 10.41 -6.40
C ARG A 153 5.16 9.85 -5.14
N ILE A 154 5.20 10.62 -4.05
CA ILE A 154 5.74 10.16 -2.76
C ILE A 154 4.91 9.00 -2.22
N ALA A 155 3.57 9.12 -2.26
CA ALA A 155 2.66 8.05 -1.85
C ALA A 155 2.87 6.78 -2.67
N PHE A 156 2.97 6.90 -4.00
CA PHE A 156 3.31 5.76 -4.88
C PHE A 156 4.63 5.10 -4.49
N ALA A 157 5.70 5.89 -4.30
CA ALA A 157 7.01 5.36 -3.97
C ALA A 157 7.13 4.74 -2.58
N ASN A 158 6.11 4.90 -1.72
CA ASN A 158 6.08 4.38 -0.34
C ASN A 158 4.89 3.46 -0.07
N ASP A 159 4.12 3.08 -1.10
CA ASP A 159 3.00 2.15 -0.96
C ASP A 159 3.53 0.71 -0.77
N PRO A 160 3.17 0.00 0.32
CA PRO A 160 3.57 -1.39 0.50
C PRO A 160 3.16 -2.32 -0.66
N LEU A 161 2.10 -1.99 -1.41
CA LEU A 161 1.73 -2.74 -2.61
C LEU A 161 2.78 -2.62 -3.73
N GLU A 162 3.42 -1.46 -3.84
CA GLU A 162 4.46 -1.13 -4.82
C GLU A 162 5.83 -1.72 -4.45
N LEU A 163 6.04 -2.11 -3.19
CA LEU A 163 7.36 -2.43 -2.65
C LEU A 163 7.55 -3.92 -2.35
N LEU A 164 8.73 -4.44 -2.67
CA LEU A 164 9.20 -5.79 -2.27
C LEU A 164 10.68 -5.77 -1.87
N ALA A 165 11.04 -6.49 -0.82
CA ALA A 165 12.42 -6.89 -0.59
C ALA A 165 12.83 -7.96 -1.62
N VAL A 166 13.93 -7.73 -2.33
CA VAL A 166 14.39 -8.59 -3.43
C VAL A 166 15.91 -8.65 -3.53
N ASP A 167 16.44 -9.63 -4.26
CA ASP A 167 17.84 -9.70 -4.65
C ASP A 167 18.29 -8.43 -5.37
N GLY A 168 19.38 -7.84 -4.88
CA GLY A 168 19.90 -6.57 -5.39
C GLY A 168 20.38 -6.62 -6.83
N GLN A 169 20.98 -7.73 -7.27
CA GLN A 169 21.44 -7.85 -8.66
C GLN A 169 20.27 -8.02 -9.64
N ALA A 170 19.27 -8.82 -9.27
CA ALA A 170 18.04 -8.98 -10.04
C ALA A 170 17.33 -7.63 -10.22
N ASN A 171 17.24 -6.82 -9.15
CA ASN A 171 16.69 -5.48 -9.21
C ASN A 171 17.49 -4.52 -10.11
N GLN A 172 18.82 -4.55 -10.01
CA GLN A 172 19.67 -3.75 -10.90
C GLN A 172 19.49 -4.13 -12.38
N ARG A 173 19.37 -5.43 -12.68
CA ARG A 173 19.09 -5.94 -14.03
C ARG A 173 17.69 -5.53 -14.53
N LYS A 174 16.69 -5.46 -13.64
CA LYS A 174 15.35 -4.95 -13.96
C LYS A 174 15.40 -3.48 -14.40
N GLY A 175 16.15 -2.65 -13.68
CA GLY A 175 16.28 -1.22 -13.97
C GLY A 175 14.92 -0.51 -14.07
N ALA A 176 14.70 0.24 -15.15
CA ALA A 176 13.40 0.87 -15.45
C ALA A 176 12.56 0.08 -16.48
N GLY A 177 12.82 -1.23 -16.59
CA GLY A 177 12.09 -2.13 -17.47
C GLY A 177 10.64 -2.34 -17.02
N ASP A 178 9.74 -2.45 -17.99
CA ASP A 178 8.37 -2.91 -17.78
C ASP A 178 8.24 -4.42 -18.01
N ALA A 179 7.03 -4.97 -17.89
CA ALA A 179 6.79 -6.41 -18.06
C ALA A 179 7.14 -6.95 -19.47
N ALA A 180 7.25 -6.10 -20.49
CA ALA A 180 7.74 -6.50 -21.81
C ALA A 180 9.27 -6.56 -21.88
N THR A 181 9.95 -5.76 -21.06
CA THR A 181 11.41 -5.63 -21.05
C THR A 181 12.07 -6.64 -20.10
N TRP A 182 11.46 -6.86 -18.94
CA TRP A 182 12.04 -7.71 -17.90
C TRP A 182 10.95 -8.46 -17.12
N LEU A 183 11.23 -9.73 -16.81
CA LEU A 183 10.46 -10.55 -15.90
C LEU A 183 11.42 -11.23 -14.91
N PRO A 184 10.99 -11.50 -13.68
CA PRO A 184 11.77 -12.27 -12.71
C PRO A 184 12.36 -13.55 -13.32
N PRO A 185 13.65 -13.86 -13.11
CA PRO A 185 14.23 -15.14 -13.46
C PRO A 185 13.47 -16.32 -12.85
N ASN A 186 12.98 -16.17 -11.61
CA ASN A 186 12.10 -17.12 -10.95
C ASN A 186 10.74 -17.19 -11.66
N LYS A 187 10.54 -18.26 -12.44
CA LYS A 187 9.33 -18.42 -13.26
C LYS A 187 8.06 -18.65 -12.42
N SER A 188 8.17 -19.29 -11.26
CA SER A 188 7.01 -19.58 -10.41
C SER A 188 6.39 -18.32 -9.81
N PHE A 189 7.17 -17.24 -9.68
CA PHE A 189 6.72 -15.96 -9.14
C PHE A 189 6.11 -15.01 -10.19
N ARG A 190 6.25 -15.30 -11.49
CA ARG A 190 5.87 -14.33 -12.55
C ARG A 190 4.39 -13.97 -12.54
N CYS A 191 3.51 -14.89 -12.15
CA CYS A 191 2.08 -14.63 -12.08
C CYS A 191 1.73 -13.61 -10.98
N GLN A 192 2.31 -13.78 -9.79
CA GLN A 192 2.16 -12.85 -8.68
C GLN A 192 2.77 -11.49 -9.03
N TYR A 193 3.95 -11.48 -9.65
CA TYR A 193 4.61 -10.25 -10.12
C TYR A 193 3.72 -9.45 -11.09
N ILE A 194 3.15 -10.10 -12.11
CA ILE A 194 2.28 -9.43 -13.08
C ILE A 194 0.96 -8.99 -12.46
N ALA A 195 0.35 -9.84 -11.64
CA ALA A 195 -0.87 -9.47 -10.93
C ALA A 195 -0.68 -8.25 -10.02
N ARG A 196 0.45 -8.17 -9.32
CA ARG A 196 0.82 -7.01 -8.50
C ARG A 196 1.03 -5.76 -9.35
N GLN A 197 1.78 -5.84 -10.46
CA GLN A 197 1.92 -4.70 -11.38
C GLN A 197 0.58 -4.18 -11.90
N ILE A 198 -0.34 -5.08 -12.24
CA ILE A 198 -1.68 -4.71 -12.70
C ILE A 198 -2.45 -3.99 -11.60
N ALA A 199 -2.42 -4.51 -10.36
CA ALA A 199 -3.06 -3.89 -9.21
C ALA A 199 -2.53 -2.46 -8.94
N ILE A 200 -1.21 -2.30 -8.97
CA ILE A 200 -0.54 -1.01 -8.83
C ILE A 200 -0.99 -0.05 -9.94
N LYS A 201 -0.89 -0.48 -11.20
CA LYS A 201 -1.20 0.38 -12.35
C LYS A 201 -2.68 0.78 -12.35
N ALA A 202 -3.57 -0.11 -11.92
CA ALA A 202 -4.98 0.22 -11.72
C ALA A 202 -5.18 1.24 -10.60
N ARG A 203 -4.61 0.99 -9.40
CA ARG A 203 -4.71 1.90 -8.23
C ARG A 203 -4.22 3.31 -8.56
N TYR A 204 -3.10 3.40 -9.26
CA TYR A 204 -2.44 4.67 -9.57
C TYR A 204 -2.82 5.24 -10.94
N GLN A 205 -3.68 4.58 -11.71
CA GLN A 205 -4.09 5.00 -13.05
C GLN A 205 -2.90 5.19 -14.00
N LEU A 206 -1.90 4.32 -13.89
CA LEU A 206 -0.80 4.23 -14.86
C LEU A 206 -1.28 3.43 -16.08
N TRP A 207 -0.94 3.87 -17.28
CA TRP A 207 -1.22 3.10 -18.49
C TRP A 207 -0.15 2.05 -18.75
N VAL A 208 -0.45 1.13 -19.66
CA VAL A 208 0.50 0.15 -20.19
C VAL A 208 0.78 0.42 -21.66
N THR A 209 1.92 -0.06 -22.16
CA THR A 209 2.13 -0.14 -23.61
C THR A 209 1.43 -1.35 -24.19
N ALA A 210 1.22 -1.38 -25.51
CA ALA A 210 0.68 -2.56 -26.19
C ALA A 210 1.57 -3.80 -25.97
N ALA A 211 2.90 -3.63 -26.05
CA ALA A 211 3.86 -4.71 -25.82
C ALA A 211 3.81 -5.21 -24.36
N GLU A 212 3.70 -4.29 -23.40
CA GLU A 212 3.57 -4.62 -21.97
C GLU A 212 2.26 -5.36 -21.68
N LYS A 213 1.12 -4.88 -22.19
CA LYS A 213 -0.17 -5.57 -22.04
C LYS A 213 -0.10 -6.99 -22.60
N GLN A 214 0.48 -7.15 -23.79
CA GLN A 214 0.65 -8.47 -24.40
C GLN A 214 1.57 -9.38 -23.57
N ALA A 215 2.64 -8.83 -22.98
CA ALA A 215 3.52 -9.60 -22.07
C ALA A 215 2.77 -10.04 -20.81
N MET A 216 2.00 -9.14 -20.21
CA MET A 216 1.15 -9.45 -19.04
C MET A 216 0.13 -10.55 -19.38
N GLN A 217 -0.57 -10.44 -20.51
CA GLN A 217 -1.52 -11.46 -20.99
C GLN A 217 -0.85 -12.82 -21.19
N ARG A 218 0.34 -12.87 -21.82
CA ARG A 218 1.09 -14.12 -22.02
C ARG A 218 1.48 -14.80 -20.71
N VAL A 219 1.82 -14.03 -19.68
CA VAL A 219 2.14 -14.59 -18.36
C VAL A 219 0.88 -15.10 -17.69
N LEU A 220 -0.18 -14.29 -17.64
CA LEU A 220 -1.46 -14.66 -17.00
C LEU A 220 -2.13 -15.87 -17.68
N GLY A 221 -1.94 -16.06 -18.98
CA GLY A 221 -2.42 -17.25 -19.69
C GLY A 221 -1.85 -18.57 -19.16
N LYS A 222 -0.76 -18.54 -18.40
CA LYS A 222 -0.15 -19.72 -17.75
C LYS A 222 -0.65 -19.96 -16.32
N CYS A 223 -1.44 -19.04 -15.78
CA CYS A 223 -1.99 -19.08 -14.42
C CYS A 223 -3.43 -18.52 -14.43
N PRO A 224 -4.36 -19.22 -15.09
CA PRO A 224 -5.76 -18.82 -15.12
C PRO A 224 -6.30 -18.70 -13.69
N GLY A 225 -7.07 -17.66 -13.43
CA GLY A 225 -7.63 -17.38 -12.10
C GLY A 225 -6.69 -16.65 -11.14
N GLN A 226 -5.47 -16.29 -11.55
CA GLN A 226 -4.59 -15.42 -10.76
C GLN A 226 -5.32 -14.13 -10.37
N THR A 227 -5.47 -13.90 -9.07
CA THR A 227 -6.12 -12.71 -8.52
C THR A 227 -5.13 -11.57 -8.37
N ALA A 228 -5.58 -10.34 -8.61
CA ALA A 228 -4.81 -9.15 -8.26
C ALA A 228 -4.81 -8.98 -6.72
N PRO A 229 -3.67 -8.66 -6.08
CA PRO A 229 -3.68 -8.27 -4.67
C PRO A 229 -4.55 -7.02 -4.49
N MET A 230 -5.38 -7.02 -3.46
CA MET A 230 -6.16 -5.83 -3.11
C MET A 230 -5.20 -4.79 -2.50
N ALA A 231 -5.50 -3.51 -2.75
CA ALA A 231 -4.93 -2.45 -1.94
C ALA A 231 -5.46 -2.63 -0.51
N GLU A 232 -4.59 -3.00 0.44
CA GLU A 232 -4.97 -2.90 1.85
C GLU A 232 -5.22 -1.42 2.17
N SER A 233 -6.29 -1.18 2.92
CA SER A 233 -6.82 0.16 3.25
C SER A 233 -5.93 0.88 4.23
#